data_AF-A0A1V4Q8H2-F1
#
_entry.id   AF-A0A1V4Q8H2-F1
#
_cell.length_a   1.000
_cell.length_b   1.000
_cell.length_c   1.000
_cell.angle_alpha   90.00
_cell.angle_beta   90.00
_cell.angle_gamma   90.00
#
_symmetry.space_group_name_H-M   'P 1'
#
loop_
_entity.id
_entity.type
_entity.pdbx_description
1 polymer ?
#
loop_
_entity_poly.entity_id
_entity_poly.type
_entity_poly.pdbx_seq_one_letter_code
_entity_poly.pdbx_strand_id
1 'polypeptide(L)'
;EAPRAAAIARKEELAAEAETIGAESTQWKTSGDRLRAILDEWKSIKGIDRKTDDVLWKRYAKARDAFNRRRGAHFAELDRVRAGAKARKEELIAQAEELSSSTDWGPTSARFRELLGEWKAAGRAPRDADEALWQRFKAAQDVFFAARNATASERDAEFAANGQAKLELLATAEAAIDPAADLEAARREFRAFRDKWDEIGKVPREQMHSLESRARALEKRIRDAEDAQWQRTDPEAQARAAQFADRAAQLEEQARKAEERGKARDAAKLREQAAQWHEWAQAAQTAIDQR
;
A
#
# COMPACT_ATOMS: atom_id res chain seq x y z
N GLU A 1 -42.26 76.02 -29.94
CA GLU A 1 -41.95 74.72 -30.60
C GLU A 1 -40.65 74.08 -30.10
N ALA A 2 -39.56 74.84 -29.93
CA ALA A 2 -38.28 74.35 -29.39
C ALA A 2 -38.33 73.49 -28.08
N PRO A 3 -39.11 73.82 -27.03
CA PRO A 3 -39.12 73.03 -25.79
C PRO A 3 -39.79 71.65 -25.93
N ARG A 4 -40.78 71.51 -26.84
CA ARG A 4 -41.42 70.23 -27.14
C ARG A 4 -40.49 69.30 -27.93
N ALA A 5 -39.75 69.85 -28.90
CA ALA A 5 -38.77 69.10 -29.68
C ALA A 5 -37.64 68.55 -28.78
N ALA A 6 -37.14 69.36 -27.84
CA ALA A 6 -36.13 68.92 -26.88
C ALA A 6 -36.66 67.80 -25.93
N ALA A 7 -37.90 67.91 -25.48
CA ALA A 7 -38.53 66.88 -24.65
C ALA A 7 -38.71 65.54 -25.40
N ILE A 8 -39.09 65.59 -26.68
CA ILE A 8 -39.19 64.40 -27.55
C ILE A 8 -37.80 63.78 -27.75
N ALA A 9 -36.80 64.57 -28.15
CA ALA A 9 -35.44 64.10 -28.36
C ALA A 9 -34.87 63.42 -27.10
N ARG A 10 -35.11 63.97 -25.90
CA ARG A 10 -34.66 63.35 -24.66
C ARG A 10 -35.35 62.01 -24.39
N LYS A 11 -36.66 61.89 -24.63
CA LYS A 11 -37.35 60.59 -24.51
C LYS A 11 -36.91 59.59 -25.57
N GLU A 12 -36.52 60.05 -26.76
CA GLU A 12 -35.92 59.19 -27.79
C GLU A 12 -34.57 58.63 -27.37
N GLU A 13 -33.68 59.47 -26.80
CA GLU A 13 -32.40 59.04 -26.22
C GLU A 13 -32.61 58.00 -25.11
N LEU A 14 -33.53 58.26 -24.18
CA LEU A 14 -33.86 57.34 -23.09
C LEU A 14 -34.44 56.01 -23.59
N ALA A 15 -35.26 56.04 -24.64
CA ALA A 15 -35.79 54.84 -25.28
C ALA A 15 -34.69 54.04 -25.97
N ALA A 16 -33.79 54.71 -26.70
CA ALA A 16 -32.66 54.07 -27.37
C ALA A 16 -31.68 53.44 -26.36
N GLU A 17 -31.37 54.14 -25.25
CA GLU A 17 -30.55 53.58 -24.18
C GLU A 17 -31.20 52.33 -23.55
N ALA A 18 -32.51 52.39 -23.27
CA ALA A 18 -33.24 51.24 -22.74
C ALA A 18 -33.23 50.06 -23.73
N GLU A 19 -33.36 50.32 -25.03
CA GLU A 19 -33.26 49.31 -26.10
C GLU A 19 -31.89 48.62 -26.10
N THR A 20 -30.79 49.38 -26.03
CA THR A 20 -29.44 48.83 -25.91
C THR A 20 -29.28 48.00 -24.64
N ILE A 21 -29.74 48.51 -23.50
CA ILE A 21 -29.71 47.78 -22.23
C ILE A 21 -30.50 46.46 -22.35
N GLY A 22 -31.68 46.50 -22.95
CA GLY A 22 -32.56 45.35 -23.12
C GLY A 22 -32.01 44.29 -24.08
N ALA A 23 -31.31 44.71 -25.13
CA ALA A 23 -30.75 43.82 -26.14
C ALA A 23 -29.42 43.20 -25.73
N GLU A 24 -28.54 43.94 -25.06
CA GLU A 24 -27.13 43.56 -24.95
C GLU A 24 -26.66 43.35 -23.51
N SER A 25 -27.18 44.11 -22.54
CA SER A 25 -26.59 44.11 -21.20
C SER A 25 -26.64 42.75 -20.50
N THR A 26 -25.52 42.40 -19.88
CA THR A 26 -25.34 41.25 -18.96
C THR A 26 -25.12 41.69 -17.52
N GLN A 27 -25.03 43.01 -17.26
CA GLN A 27 -24.85 43.59 -15.93
C GLN A 27 -26.21 43.74 -15.23
N TRP A 28 -26.81 42.61 -14.84
CA TRP A 28 -28.22 42.52 -14.43
C TRP A 28 -28.66 43.48 -13.32
N LYS A 29 -27.78 43.76 -12.35
CA LYS A 29 -28.06 44.68 -11.24
C LYS A 29 -28.03 46.13 -11.71
N THR A 30 -26.86 46.59 -12.19
CA THR A 30 -26.63 47.97 -12.64
C THR A 30 -27.58 48.38 -13.76
N SER A 31 -27.81 47.52 -14.75
CA SER A 31 -28.74 47.81 -15.84
C SER A 31 -30.20 47.82 -15.39
N GLY A 32 -30.56 46.99 -14.41
CA GLY A 32 -31.89 47.05 -13.79
C GLY A 32 -32.11 48.35 -13.02
N ASP A 33 -31.08 48.82 -12.31
CA ASP A 33 -31.10 50.11 -11.61
C ASP A 33 -31.16 51.29 -12.61
N ARG A 34 -30.41 51.22 -13.72
CA ARG A 34 -30.46 52.23 -14.78
C ARG A 34 -31.82 52.30 -15.47
N LEU A 35 -32.46 51.16 -15.78
CA LEU A 35 -33.81 51.14 -16.35
C LEU A 35 -34.85 51.78 -15.41
N ARG A 36 -34.69 51.65 -14.07
CA ARG A 36 -35.51 52.36 -13.08
C ARG A 36 -35.24 53.86 -13.10
N ALA A 37 -33.98 54.28 -13.14
CA ALA A 37 -33.63 55.69 -13.25
C ALA A 37 -34.17 56.33 -14.54
N ILE A 38 -34.10 55.63 -15.68
CA ILE A 38 -34.70 56.05 -16.95
C ILE A 38 -36.21 56.27 -16.80
N LEU A 39 -36.92 55.37 -16.09
CA LEU A 39 -38.35 55.53 -15.86
C LEU A 39 -38.67 56.79 -15.05
N ASP A 40 -37.88 57.08 -14.02
CA ASP A 40 -38.10 58.25 -13.17
C ASP A 40 -37.78 59.55 -13.92
N GLU A 41 -36.74 59.55 -14.75
CA GLU A 41 -36.45 60.64 -15.68
C GLU A 41 -37.56 60.80 -16.74
N TRP A 42 -38.10 59.70 -17.28
CA TRP A 42 -39.20 59.74 -18.24
C TRP A 42 -40.45 60.44 -17.68
N LYS A 43 -40.76 60.21 -16.41
CA LYS A 43 -41.91 60.81 -15.72
C LYS A 43 -41.74 62.31 -15.50
N SER A 44 -40.51 62.80 -15.33
CA SER A 44 -40.23 64.22 -15.09
C SER A 44 -40.36 65.07 -16.37
N ILE A 45 -40.14 64.47 -17.54
CA ILE A 45 -40.27 65.14 -18.84
C ILE A 45 -41.75 65.35 -19.20
N LYS A 46 -42.16 66.62 -19.32
CA LYS A 46 -43.53 67.07 -19.69
C LYS A 46 -43.54 67.83 -21.02
N GLY A 47 -44.73 68.16 -21.54
CA GLY A 47 -44.89 69.02 -22.72
C GLY A 47 -44.86 68.30 -24.07
N ILE A 48 -45.15 67.00 -24.08
CA ILE A 48 -45.23 66.15 -25.27
C ILE A 48 -46.69 65.74 -25.50
N ASP A 49 -47.11 65.63 -26.76
CA ASP A 49 -48.44 65.12 -27.08
C ASP A 49 -48.55 63.62 -26.77
N ARG A 50 -49.75 63.18 -26.42
CA ARG A 50 -49.99 61.80 -25.98
C ARG A 50 -49.62 60.76 -27.03
N LYS A 51 -49.83 61.05 -28.32
CA LYS A 51 -49.58 60.07 -29.40
C LYS A 51 -48.09 59.78 -29.55
N THR A 52 -47.26 60.82 -29.53
CA THR A 52 -45.80 60.68 -29.59
C THR A 52 -45.26 60.01 -28.33
N ASP A 53 -45.74 60.43 -27.15
CA ASP A 53 -45.31 59.81 -25.88
C ASP A 53 -45.69 58.32 -25.81
N ASP A 54 -46.90 57.95 -26.26
CA ASP A 54 -47.35 56.55 -26.30
C ASP A 54 -46.45 55.67 -27.19
N VAL A 55 -45.93 56.19 -28.31
CA VAL A 55 -45.03 55.47 -29.21
C VAL A 55 -43.66 55.25 -28.55
N LEU A 56 -43.07 56.30 -27.98
CA LEU A 56 -41.78 56.23 -27.30
C LEU A 56 -41.87 55.37 -26.04
N TRP A 57 -42.98 55.46 -25.30
CA TRP A 57 -43.24 54.64 -24.12
C TRP A 57 -43.31 53.16 -24.48
N LYS A 58 -44.00 52.79 -25.58
CA LYS A 58 -44.05 51.39 -26.05
C LYS A 58 -42.64 50.83 -26.36
N ARG A 59 -41.74 51.65 -26.91
CA ARG A 59 -40.34 51.28 -27.16
C ARG A 59 -39.59 50.99 -25.86
N TYR A 60 -39.62 51.93 -24.92
CA TYR A 60 -39.04 51.76 -23.60
C TYR A 60 -39.60 50.53 -22.87
N ALA A 61 -40.93 50.37 -22.84
CA ALA A 61 -41.60 49.28 -22.14
C ALA A 61 -41.19 47.92 -22.73
N LYS A 62 -41.17 47.81 -24.07
CA LYS A 62 -40.72 46.61 -24.78
C LYS A 62 -39.26 46.27 -24.44
N ALA A 63 -38.38 47.26 -24.38
CA ALA A 63 -36.98 47.07 -24.03
C ALA A 63 -36.79 46.61 -22.58
N ARG A 64 -37.48 47.24 -21.63
CA ARG A 64 -37.49 46.83 -20.22
C ARG A 64 -38.01 45.41 -20.03
N ASP A 65 -39.07 45.04 -20.73
CA ASP A 65 -39.64 43.69 -20.65
C ASP A 65 -38.70 42.65 -21.29
N ALA A 66 -38.03 42.98 -22.39
CA ALA A 66 -36.98 42.14 -22.97
C ALA A 66 -35.81 41.92 -21.99
N PHE A 67 -35.34 42.97 -21.33
CA PHE A 67 -34.32 42.87 -20.27
C PHE A 67 -34.76 41.93 -19.14
N ASN A 68 -35.95 42.15 -18.60
CA ASN A 68 -36.48 41.35 -17.48
C ASN A 68 -36.64 39.87 -17.86
N ARG A 69 -37.11 39.57 -19.08
CA ARG A 69 -37.18 38.20 -19.59
C ARG A 69 -35.80 37.54 -19.68
N ARG A 70 -34.82 38.24 -20.27
CA ARG A 70 -33.43 37.72 -20.38
C ARG A 70 -32.80 37.49 -19.02
N ARG A 71 -32.98 38.44 -18.09
CA ARG A 71 -32.51 38.31 -16.71
C ARG A 71 -33.13 37.11 -16.02
N GLY A 72 -34.46 36.96 -16.11
CA GLY A 72 -35.18 35.82 -15.54
C GLY A 72 -34.70 34.49 -16.11
N ALA A 73 -34.56 34.39 -17.44
CA ALA A 73 -34.05 33.20 -18.10
C ALA A 73 -32.62 32.85 -17.67
N HIS A 74 -31.73 33.85 -17.53
CA HIS A 74 -30.36 33.63 -17.08
C HIS A 74 -30.29 33.04 -15.67
N PHE A 75 -31.03 33.61 -14.71
CA PHE A 75 -31.03 33.08 -13.34
C PHE A 75 -31.74 31.73 -13.24
N ALA A 76 -32.81 31.51 -14.00
CA ALA A 76 -33.47 30.21 -14.07
C ALA A 76 -32.52 29.11 -14.60
N GLU A 77 -31.70 29.43 -15.61
CA GLU A 77 -30.69 28.50 -16.12
C GLU A 77 -29.57 28.25 -15.11
N LEU A 78 -29.07 29.28 -14.43
CA LEU A 78 -28.08 29.11 -13.36
C LEU A 78 -28.61 28.22 -12.22
N ASP A 79 -29.87 28.42 -11.82
CA ASP A 79 -30.51 27.61 -10.79
C ASP A 79 -30.70 26.17 -11.26
N ARG A 80 -31.09 25.95 -12.53
CA ARG A 80 -31.19 24.62 -13.14
C ARG A 80 -29.85 23.90 -13.14
N VAL A 81 -28.77 24.56 -13.57
CA VAL A 81 -27.41 23.98 -13.58
C VAL A 81 -26.96 23.62 -12.17
N ARG A 82 -27.17 24.51 -11.19
CA ARG A 82 -26.83 24.25 -9.78
C ARG A 82 -27.65 23.12 -9.18
N ALA A 83 -28.94 23.03 -9.50
CA ALA A 83 -29.80 21.93 -9.07
C ALA A 83 -29.33 20.59 -9.65
N GLY A 84 -28.94 20.57 -10.94
CA GLY A 84 -28.34 19.39 -11.56
C GLY A 84 -27.02 18.98 -10.90
N ALA A 85 -26.14 19.94 -10.60
CA ALA A 85 -24.89 19.68 -9.86
C ALA A 85 -25.16 19.10 -8.46
N LYS A 86 -26.17 19.63 -7.76
CA LYS A 86 -26.60 19.11 -6.45
C LYS A 86 -27.06 17.67 -6.56
N ALA A 87 -27.99 17.36 -7.47
CA ALA A 87 -28.50 16.00 -7.65
C ALA A 87 -27.37 15.02 -7.99
N ARG A 88 -26.45 15.40 -8.90
CA ARG A 88 -25.30 14.56 -9.23
C ARG A 88 -24.40 14.31 -8.02
N LYS A 89 -24.15 15.33 -7.19
CA LYS A 89 -23.38 15.16 -5.94
C LYS A 89 -24.06 14.25 -4.94
N GLU A 90 -25.39 14.31 -4.82
CA GLU A 90 -26.18 13.40 -3.98
C GLU A 90 -26.06 11.94 -4.44
N GLU A 91 -26.11 11.68 -5.74
CA GLU A 91 -25.87 10.33 -6.30
C GLU A 91 -24.46 9.80 -6.02
N LEU A 92 -23.44 10.68 -6.11
CA LEU A 92 -22.06 10.32 -5.80
C LEU A 92 -21.86 10.04 -4.31
N ILE A 93 -22.55 10.76 -3.45
CA ILE A 93 -22.57 10.51 -2.00
C ILE A 93 -23.20 9.15 -1.72
N ALA A 94 -24.34 8.82 -2.32
CA ALA A 94 -24.97 7.52 -2.11
C ALA A 94 -24.03 6.36 -2.49
N GLN A 95 -23.36 6.45 -3.64
CA GLN A 95 -22.35 5.47 -4.04
C GLN A 95 -21.16 5.42 -3.07
N ALA A 96 -20.70 6.56 -2.57
CA ALA A 96 -19.63 6.62 -1.58
C ALA A 96 -20.05 5.98 -0.24
N GLU A 97 -21.28 6.22 0.20
CA GLU A 97 -21.87 5.66 1.42
C GLU A 97 -21.99 4.13 1.30
N GLU A 98 -22.43 3.60 0.16
CA GLU A 98 -22.48 2.15 -0.11
C GLU A 98 -21.09 1.47 -0.06
N LEU A 99 -20.06 2.17 -0.53
CA LEU A 99 -18.69 1.66 -0.56
C LEU A 99 -17.95 1.82 0.78
N SER A 100 -18.49 2.62 1.70
CA SER A 100 -17.80 3.04 2.93
C SER A 100 -17.42 1.86 3.85
N SER A 101 -18.21 0.80 3.86
CA SER A 101 -17.98 -0.42 4.67
C SER A 101 -17.32 -1.57 3.89
N SER A 102 -16.93 -1.35 2.63
CA SER A 102 -16.29 -2.40 1.82
C SER A 102 -14.91 -2.74 2.38
N THR A 103 -14.59 -4.03 2.42
CA THR A 103 -13.27 -4.57 2.79
C THR A 103 -12.42 -4.91 1.57
N ASP A 104 -12.94 -4.72 0.36
CA ASP A 104 -12.18 -4.89 -0.88
C ASP A 104 -11.31 -3.65 -1.15
N TRP A 105 -10.20 -3.56 -0.42
CA TRP A 105 -9.43 -2.33 -0.28
C TRP A 105 -8.91 -1.75 -1.60
N GLY A 106 -8.48 -2.60 -2.54
CA GLY A 106 -7.85 -2.17 -3.78
C GLY A 106 -8.84 -1.54 -4.77
N PRO A 107 -9.81 -2.31 -5.28
CA PRO A 107 -10.89 -1.86 -6.15
C PRO A 107 -11.69 -0.71 -5.54
N THR A 108 -12.05 -0.79 -4.25
CA THR A 108 -12.82 0.29 -3.60
C THR A 108 -12.03 1.59 -3.52
N SER A 109 -10.71 1.54 -3.25
CA SER A 109 -9.85 2.74 -3.30
C SER A 109 -9.79 3.35 -4.70
N ALA A 110 -9.79 2.52 -5.75
CA ALA A 110 -9.84 3.02 -7.13
C ALA A 110 -11.18 3.71 -7.41
N ARG A 111 -12.29 3.11 -6.99
CA ARG A 111 -13.63 3.69 -7.15
C ARG A 111 -13.78 5.01 -6.41
N PHE A 112 -13.26 5.15 -5.19
CA PHE A 112 -13.28 6.43 -4.47
C PHE A 112 -12.50 7.55 -5.21
N ARG A 113 -11.41 7.23 -5.91
CA ARG A 113 -10.69 8.22 -6.74
C ARG A 113 -11.52 8.66 -7.95
N GLU A 114 -12.21 7.72 -8.59
CA GLU A 114 -13.13 8.01 -9.69
C GLU A 114 -14.28 8.90 -9.22
N LEU A 115 -14.94 8.54 -8.11
CA LEU A 115 -16.01 9.33 -7.51
C LEU A 115 -15.55 10.76 -7.18
N LEU A 116 -14.32 10.95 -6.70
CA LEU A 116 -13.76 12.29 -6.47
C LEU A 116 -13.53 13.05 -7.79
N GLY A 117 -13.15 12.35 -8.86
CA GLY A 117 -13.06 12.93 -10.21
C GLY A 117 -14.43 13.39 -10.71
N GLU A 118 -15.42 12.51 -10.62
CA GLU A 118 -16.82 12.79 -10.99
C GLU A 118 -17.40 13.94 -10.15
N TRP A 119 -17.06 14.00 -8.86
CA TRP A 119 -17.45 15.08 -7.95
C TRP A 119 -16.96 16.45 -8.41
N LYS A 120 -15.68 16.53 -8.80
CA LYS A 120 -15.06 17.76 -9.31
C LYS A 120 -15.67 18.16 -10.65
N ALA A 121 -16.03 17.19 -11.49
CA ALA A 121 -16.65 17.41 -12.79
C ALA A 121 -18.12 17.87 -12.70
N ALA A 122 -18.84 17.47 -11.64
CA ALA A 122 -20.26 17.80 -11.44
C ALA A 122 -20.56 19.30 -11.27
N GLY A 123 -19.54 20.14 -11.07
CA GLY A 123 -19.70 21.58 -10.91
C GLY A 123 -20.09 22.00 -9.49
N ARG A 124 -20.65 23.21 -9.33
CA ARG A 124 -21.00 23.78 -8.02
C ARG A 124 -22.50 23.71 -7.77
N ALA A 125 -22.86 23.17 -6.60
CA ALA A 125 -24.22 23.21 -6.10
C ALA A 125 -24.55 24.62 -5.56
N PRO A 126 -25.81 24.89 -5.16
CA PRO A 126 -26.14 26.07 -4.39
C PRO A 126 -25.24 26.20 -3.15
N ARG A 127 -24.83 27.44 -2.83
CA ARG A 127 -23.78 27.72 -1.84
C ARG A 127 -24.12 27.21 -0.44
N ASP A 128 -25.40 27.19 -0.09
CA ASP A 128 -25.97 26.66 1.13
C ASP A 128 -25.87 25.12 1.25
N ALA A 129 -25.85 24.40 0.12
CA ALA A 129 -25.78 22.94 0.09
C ALA A 129 -24.38 22.39 -0.21
N ASP A 130 -23.54 23.12 -0.94
CA ASP A 130 -22.27 22.62 -1.48
C ASP A 130 -21.31 22.09 -0.39
N GLU A 131 -21.19 22.85 0.72
CA GLU A 131 -20.36 22.46 1.86
C GLU A 131 -20.90 21.22 2.58
N ALA A 132 -22.22 21.19 2.84
CA ALA A 132 -22.85 20.06 3.52
C ALA A 132 -22.72 18.76 2.70
N LEU A 133 -22.89 18.85 1.38
CA LEU A 133 -22.68 17.72 0.47
C LEU A 133 -21.21 17.26 0.52
N TRP A 134 -20.26 18.19 0.50
CA TRP A 134 -18.84 17.84 0.57
C TRP A 134 -18.48 17.13 1.88
N GLN A 135 -18.97 17.63 3.02
CA GLN A 135 -18.72 16.99 4.31
C GLN A 135 -19.31 15.58 4.38
N ARG A 136 -20.49 15.34 3.80
CA ARG A 136 -21.09 14.00 3.71
C ARG A 136 -20.25 13.05 2.86
N PHE A 137 -19.83 13.51 1.67
CA PHE A 137 -18.97 12.71 0.79
C PHE A 137 -17.65 12.36 1.48
N LYS A 138 -17.02 13.34 2.15
CA LYS A 138 -15.78 13.14 2.90
C LYS A 138 -15.96 12.18 4.07
N ALA A 139 -17.06 12.27 4.81
CA ALA A 139 -17.35 11.36 5.91
C ALA A 139 -17.41 9.90 5.43
N ALA A 140 -18.05 9.63 4.29
CA ALA A 140 -18.06 8.27 3.71
C ALA A 140 -16.66 7.77 3.31
N GLN A 141 -15.81 8.65 2.75
CA GLN A 141 -14.41 8.31 2.47
C GLN A 141 -13.61 8.03 3.75
N ASP A 142 -13.77 8.88 4.76
CA ASP A 142 -13.04 8.80 6.01
C ASP A 142 -13.34 7.48 6.73
N VAL A 143 -14.59 6.99 6.71
CA VAL A 143 -14.96 5.67 7.25
C VAL A 143 -14.16 4.55 6.60
N PHE A 144 -14.15 4.50 5.25
CA PHE A 144 -13.43 3.46 4.51
C PHE A 144 -11.92 3.50 4.75
N PHE A 145 -11.31 4.68 4.65
CA PHE A 145 -9.86 4.81 4.80
C PHE A 145 -9.41 4.62 6.25
N ALA A 146 -10.24 4.99 7.24
CA ALA A 146 -9.98 4.67 8.65
C ALA A 146 -9.98 3.16 8.88
N ALA A 147 -10.98 2.44 8.37
CA ALA A 147 -11.06 0.98 8.50
C ALA A 147 -9.85 0.29 7.83
N ARG A 148 -9.51 0.69 6.59
CA ARG A 148 -8.34 0.18 5.87
C ARG A 148 -7.04 0.39 6.64
N ASN A 149 -6.85 1.58 7.21
CA ASN A 149 -5.65 1.92 7.96
C ASN A 149 -5.59 1.17 9.29
N ALA A 150 -6.73 0.96 9.96
CA ALA A 150 -6.81 0.15 11.17
C ALA A 150 -6.39 -1.30 10.90
N THR A 151 -6.94 -1.95 9.86
CA THR A 151 -6.55 -3.32 9.48
C THR A 151 -5.06 -3.42 9.10
N ALA A 152 -4.52 -2.40 8.42
CA ALA A 152 -3.09 -2.36 8.13
C ALA A 152 -2.25 -2.25 9.40
N SER A 153 -2.65 -1.37 10.34
CA SER A 153 -1.97 -1.17 11.61
C SER A 153 -2.04 -2.38 12.52
N GLU A 154 -3.17 -3.08 12.58
CA GLU A 154 -3.33 -4.33 13.35
C GLU A 154 -2.37 -5.40 12.85
N ARG A 155 -2.30 -5.59 11.53
CA ARG A 155 -1.37 -6.55 10.92
C ARG A 155 0.09 -6.17 11.16
N ASP A 156 0.42 -4.88 11.06
CA ASP A 156 1.79 -4.42 11.33
C ASP A 156 2.17 -4.62 12.81
N ALA A 157 1.22 -4.42 13.73
CA ALA A 157 1.40 -4.73 15.16
C ALA A 157 1.55 -6.23 15.43
N GLU A 158 0.73 -7.07 14.79
CA GLU A 158 0.86 -8.54 14.83
C GLU A 158 2.24 -8.98 14.35
N PHE A 159 2.70 -8.46 13.22
CA PHE A 159 4.03 -8.77 12.69
C PHE A 159 5.13 -8.31 13.62
N ALA A 160 5.03 -7.12 14.22
CA ALA A 160 6.00 -6.64 15.19
C ALA A 160 6.09 -7.57 16.42
N ALA A 161 4.94 -8.01 16.96
CA ALA A 161 4.89 -8.97 18.07
C ALA A 161 5.52 -10.31 17.69
N ASN A 162 5.22 -10.83 16.49
CA ASN A 162 5.83 -12.05 15.96
C ASN A 162 7.34 -11.90 15.78
N GLY A 163 7.81 -10.74 15.31
CA GLY A 163 9.23 -10.43 15.18
C GLY A 163 9.96 -10.54 16.52
N GLN A 164 9.38 -9.93 17.56
CA GLN A 164 9.91 -10.00 18.92
C GLN A 164 9.93 -11.44 19.46
N ALA A 165 8.83 -12.19 19.30
CA ALA A 165 8.76 -13.59 19.72
C ALA A 165 9.81 -14.47 19.00
N LYS A 166 10.05 -14.22 17.70
CA LYS A 166 11.11 -14.92 16.95
C LYS A 166 12.52 -14.55 17.41
N LEU A 167 12.76 -13.30 17.79
CA LEU A 167 14.04 -12.88 18.37
C LEU A 167 14.32 -13.59 19.70
N GLU A 168 13.33 -13.67 20.59
CA GLU A 168 13.44 -14.34 21.88
C GLU A 168 13.62 -15.85 21.74
N LEU A 169 12.86 -16.46 20.81
CA LEU A 169 12.98 -17.87 20.49
C LEU A 169 14.37 -18.20 19.93
N LEU A 170 14.92 -17.36 19.04
CA LEU A 170 16.28 -17.50 18.51
C LEU A 170 17.32 -17.39 19.62
N ALA A 171 17.24 -16.37 20.47
CA ALA A 171 18.20 -16.19 21.56
C ALA A 171 18.22 -17.40 22.50
N THR A 172 17.04 -17.96 22.80
CA THR A 172 16.91 -19.17 23.62
C THR A 172 17.53 -20.39 22.93
N ALA A 173 17.24 -20.58 21.64
CA ALA A 173 17.76 -21.71 20.87
C ALA A 173 19.27 -21.62 20.64
N GLU A 174 19.81 -20.44 20.32
CA GLU A 174 21.24 -20.21 20.14
C GLU A 174 22.05 -20.45 21.43
N ALA A 175 21.44 -20.24 22.61
CA ALA A 175 22.05 -20.49 23.90
C ALA A 175 21.94 -21.95 24.37
N ALA A 176 20.84 -22.63 24.08
CA ALA A 176 20.59 -24.00 24.53
C ALA A 176 21.20 -25.06 23.61
N ILE A 177 21.21 -24.83 22.31
CA ILE A 177 21.60 -25.84 21.31
C ILE A 177 23.12 -25.82 21.12
N ASP A 178 23.78 -26.82 21.69
CA ASP A 178 25.19 -27.10 21.49
C ASP A 178 25.42 -28.48 20.85
N PRO A 179 25.61 -28.54 19.52
CA PRO A 179 25.86 -29.80 18.80
C PRO A 179 27.17 -30.50 19.21
N ALA A 180 28.13 -29.77 19.79
CA ALA A 180 29.40 -30.34 20.22
C ALA A 180 29.27 -31.13 21.53
N ALA A 181 28.32 -30.75 22.39
CA ALA A 181 28.06 -31.42 23.66
C ALA A 181 27.16 -32.65 23.50
N ASP A 182 26.03 -32.49 22.81
CA ASP A 182 25.09 -33.58 22.53
C ASP A 182 24.33 -33.32 21.22
N LEU A 183 24.74 -34.05 20.18
CA LEU A 183 24.16 -33.88 18.85
C LEU A 183 22.69 -34.31 18.78
N GLU A 184 22.32 -35.41 19.44
CA GLU A 184 20.94 -35.91 19.38
C GLU A 184 19.98 -34.98 20.15
N ALA A 185 20.44 -34.40 21.27
CA ALA A 185 19.71 -33.33 21.96
C ALA A 185 19.60 -32.08 21.09
N ALA A 186 20.70 -31.63 20.48
CA ALA A 186 20.70 -30.45 19.60
C ALA A 186 19.70 -30.60 18.44
N ARG A 187 19.62 -31.78 17.81
CA ARG A 187 18.66 -32.07 16.74
C ARG A 187 17.22 -32.05 17.23
N ARG A 188 16.94 -32.65 18.39
CA ARG A 188 15.60 -32.66 19.00
C ARG A 188 15.15 -31.25 19.34
N GLU A 189 16.01 -30.46 19.96
CA GLU A 189 15.71 -29.08 20.35
C GLU A 189 15.57 -28.17 19.13
N PHE A 190 16.37 -28.36 18.09
CA PHE A 190 16.23 -27.62 16.84
C PHE A 190 14.91 -27.91 16.12
N ARG A 191 14.44 -29.17 16.12
CA ARG A 191 13.10 -29.51 15.61
C ARG A 191 12.02 -28.77 16.39
N ALA A 192 12.06 -28.79 17.72
CA ALA A 192 11.11 -28.07 18.55
C ALA A 192 11.18 -26.54 18.37
N PHE A 193 12.38 -25.98 18.16
CA PHE A 193 12.57 -24.60 17.78
C PHE A 193 11.90 -24.30 16.44
N ARG A 194 12.07 -25.19 15.44
CA ARG A 194 11.51 -24.99 14.11
C ARG A 194 9.98 -25.02 14.10
N ASP A 195 9.39 -25.94 14.86
CA ASP A 195 7.94 -26.02 15.00
C ASP A 195 7.39 -24.70 15.57
N LYS A 196 7.96 -24.21 16.68
CA LYS A 196 7.60 -22.92 17.28
C LYS A 196 7.85 -21.73 16.35
N TRP A 197 8.94 -21.78 15.58
CA TRP A 197 9.28 -20.73 14.61
C TRP A 197 8.23 -20.60 13.51
N ASP A 198 7.74 -21.73 13.01
CA ASP A 198 6.73 -21.76 11.96
C ASP A 198 5.35 -21.39 12.54
N GLU A 199 5.04 -21.75 13.79
CA GLU A 199 3.83 -21.34 14.52
C GLU A 199 3.71 -19.82 14.74
N ILE A 200 4.82 -19.12 15.04
CA ILE A 200 4.80 -17.65 15.25
C ILE A 200 4.40 -16.89 13.96
N GLY A 201 4.63 -17.47 12.78
CA GLY A 201 4.18 -16.87 11.52
C GLY A 201 5.06 -15.72 10.99
N LYS A 202 4.41 -14.70 10.42
CA LYS A 202 5.08 -13.63 9.65
C LYS A 202 5.61 -12.50 10.53
N VAL A 203 6.69 -11.87 10.08
CA VAL A 203 7.41 -10.80 10.78
C VAL A 203 7.54 -9.56 9.90
N PRO A 204 7.99 -8.41 10.44
CA PRO A 204 8.20 -7.21 9.64
C PRO A 204 9.25 -7.48 8.56
N ARG A 205 9.01 -6.95 7.35
CA ARG A 205 9.85 -7.21 6.17
C ARG A 205 11.34 -6.90 6.40
N GLU A 206 11.62 -5.87 7.18
CA GLU A 206 12.98 -5.46 7.56
C GLU A 206 13.70 -6.48 8.46
N GLN A 207 12.96 -7.20 9.32
CA GLN A 207 13.53 -8.20 10.22
C GLN A 207 13.62 -9.59 9.59
N MET A 208 12.76 -9.88 8.59
CA MET A 208 12.62 -11.19 7.95
C MET A 208 13.97 -11.80 7.53
N HIS A 209 14.80 -11.04 6.81
CA HIS A 209 16.09 -11.57 6.32
C HIS A 209 17.08 -11.86 7.46
N SER A 210 17.17 -10.96 8.45
CA SER A 210 18.07 -11.11 9.59
C SER A 210 17.68 -12.33 10.44
N LEU A 211 16.39 -12.45 10.75
CA LEU A 211 15.81 -13.56 11.50
C LEU A 211 16.03 -14.91 10.79
N GLU A 212 15.76 -14.99 9.49
CA GLU A 212 16.02 -16.21 8.72
C GLU A 212 17.50 -16.57 8.64
N SER A 213 18.38 -15.58 8.47
CA SER A 213 19.82 -15.81 8.40
C SER A 213 20.36 -16.47 9.68
N ARG A 214 19.93 -15.97 10.85
CA ARG A 214 20.30 -16.55 12.15
C ARG A 214 19.79 -17.97 12.34
N ALA A 215 18.52 -18.23 11.99
CA ALA A 215 17.94 -19.58 12.05
C ALA A 215 18.70 -20.56 11.14
N ARG A 216 19.07 -20.15 9.92
CA ARG A 216 19.88 -20.95 9.00
C ARG A 216 21.30 -21.17 9.50
N ALA A 217 21.90 -20.20 10.17
CA ALA A 217 23.23 -20.35 10.76
C ALA A 217 23.22 -21.42 11.88
N LEU A 218 22.17 -21.44 12.71
CA LEU A 218 21.97 -22.47 13.72
C LEU A 218 21.77 -23.85 13.09
N GLU A 219 20.94 -23.95 12.06
CA GLU A 219 20.75 -25.19 11.29
C GLU A 219 22.07 -25.69 10.70
N LYS A 220 22.85 -24.79 10.11
CA LYS A 220 24.14 -25.12 9.51
C LYS A 220 25.11 -25.67 10.56
N ARG A 221 25.17 -25.08 11.75
CA ARG A 221 26.03 -25.58 12.85
C ARG A 221 25.70 -27.02 13.24
N ILE A 222 24.41 -27.38 13.29
CA ILE A 222 23.96 -28.75 13.59
C ILE A 222 24.36 -29.68 12.44
N ARG A 223 24.10 -29.28 11.20
CA ARG A 223 24.45 -30.07 10.01
C ARG A 223 25.95 -30.32 9.91
N ASP A 224 26.76 -29.29 10.10
CA ASP A 224 28.22 -29.42 10.08
C ASP A 224 28.71 -30.40 11.18
N ALA A 225 28.05 -30.41 12.34
CA ALA A 225 28.37 -31.36 13.42
C ALA A 225 27.88 -32.79 13.12
N GLU A 226 26.72 -32.96 12.48
CA GLU A 226 26.25 -34.25 11.96
C GLU A 226 27.24 -34.81 10.92
N ASP A 227 27.66 -33.98 9.97
CA ASP A 227 28.62 -34.36 8.94
C ASP A 227 29.96 -34.75 9.56
N ALA A 228 30.47 -33.98 10.54
CA ALA A 228 31.70 -34.31 11.24
C ALA A 228 31.61 -35.62 12.03
N GLN A 229 30.48 -35.87 12.73
CA GLN A 229 30.28 -37.14 13.43
C GLN A 229 30.23 -38.31 12.44
N TRP A 230 29.51 -38.16 11.33
CA TRP A 230 29.42 -39.17 10.29
C TRP A 230 30.78 -39.50 9.68
N GLN A 231 31.62 -38.49 9.41
CA GLN A 231 32.98 -38.73 8.88
C GLN A 231 33.86 -39.51 9.85
N ARG A 232 33.70 -39.30 11.17
CA ARG A 232 34.42 -40.07 12.20
C ARG A 232 33.87 -41.49 12.36
N THR A 233 32.58 -41.67 12.14
CA THR A 233 31.90 -42.97 12.25
C THR A 233 31.70 -43.67 10.92
N ASP A 234 32.34 -43.19 9.84
CA ASP A 234 32.19 -43.74 8.49
C ASP A 234 32.50 -45.25 8.49
N PRO A 235 31.50 -46.12 8.30
CA PRO A 235 31.67 -47.55 8.40
C PRO A 235 32.69 -48.09 7.40
N GLU A 236 32.82 -47.47 6.22
CA GLU A 236 33.81 -47.90 5.24
C GLU A 236 35.23 -47.52 5.66
N ALA A 237 35.43 -46.29 6.15
CA ALA A 237 36.73 -45.84 6.63
C ALA A 237 37.18 -46.66 7.84
N GLN A 238 36.28 -46.91 8.79
CA GLN A 238 36.53 -47.78 9.94
C GLN A 238 36.80 -49.23 9.53
N ALA A 239 36.05 -49.78 8.57
CA ALA A 239 36.29 -51.13 8.07
C ALA A 239 37.65 -51.25 7.36
N ARG A 240 38.08 -50.24 6.60
CA ARG A 240 39.41 -50.22 5.96
C ARG A 240 40.53 -50.13 6.99
N ALA A 241 40.38 -49.29 8.02
CA ALA A 241 41.34 -49.22 9.12
C ALA A 241 41.42 -50.56 9.89
N ALA A 242 40.27 -51.19 10.16
CA ALA A 242 40.19 -52.51 10.78
C ALA A 242 40.86 -53.61 9.94
N GLN A 243 40.69 -53.58 8.60
CA GLN A 243 41.36 -54.54 7.70
C GLN A 243 42.89 -54.46 7.79
N PHE A 244 43.46 -53.26 7.92
CA PHE A 244 44.91 -53.08 8.11
C PHE A 244 45.37 -53.62 9.47
N ALA A 245 44.61 -53.36 10.53
CA ALA A 245 44.89 -53.89 11.86
C ALA A 245 44.82 -55.42 11.90
N ASP A 246 43.78 -56.02 11.31
CA ASP A 246 43.63 -57.48 11.20
C ASP A 246 44.79 -58.10 10.41
N ARG A 247 45.25 -57.44 9.35
CA ARG A 247 46.37 -57.92 8.54
C ARG A 247 47.70 -57.87 9.31
N ALA A 248 47.93 -56.81 10.09
CA ALA A 248 49.08 -56.72 10.99
C ALA A 248 49.06 -57.85 12.03
N ALA A 249 47.93 -58.05 12.70
CA ALA A 249 47.76 -59.11 13.71
C ALA A 249 48.00 -60.52 13.13
N GLN A 250 47.54 -60.79 11.90
CA GLN A 250 47.82 -62.05 11.20
C GLN A 250 49.32 -62.28 10.96
N LEU A 251 50.07 -61.23 10.60
CA LEU A 251 51.50 -61.31 10.35
C LEU A 251 52.30 -61.49 11.65
N GLU A 252 51.88 -60.83 12.74
CA GLU A 252 52.46 -61.04 14.08
C GLU A 252 52.25 -62.46 14.58
N GLU A 253 51.05 -63.00 14.39
CA GLU A 253 50.72 -64.38 14.74
C GLU A 253 51.57 -65.38 13.93
N GLN A 254 51.78 -65.12 12.63
CA GLN A 254 52.67 -65.92 11.79
C GLN A 254 54.13 -65.80 12.24
N ALA A 255 54.57 -64.60 12.64
CA ALA A 255 55.91 -64.39 13.16
C ALA A 255 56.14 -65.17 14.47
N ARG A 256 55.18 -65.16 15.39
CA ARG A 256 55.21 -65.93 16.64
C ARG A 256 55.35 -67.43 16.35
N LYS A 257 54.52 -67.96 15.46
CA LYS A 257 54.58 -69.36 15.03
C LYS A 257 55.90 -69.73 14.32
N ALA A 258 56.49 -68.80 13.57
CA ALA A 258 57.78 -69.02 12.92
C ALA A 258 58.93 -69.06 13.95
N GLU A 259 58.87 -68.22 14.98
CA GLU A 259 59.81 -68.21 16.11
C GLU A 259 59.76 -69.52 16.90
N GLU A 260 58.56 -69.98 17.25
CA GLU A 260 58.32 -71.26 17.96
C GLU A 260 58.87 -72.47 17.18
N ARG A 261 58.96 -72.35 15.84
CA ARG A 261 59.51 -73.38 14.95
C ARG A 261 61.02 -73.22 14.69
N GLY A 262 61.70 -72.31 15.39
CA GLY A 262 63.13 -72.05 15.26
C GLY A 262 63.54 -71.29 13.99
N LYS A 263 62.58 -70.68 13.27
CA LYS A 263 62.83 -69.93 12.02
C LYS A 263 62.97 -68.43 12.29
N ALA A 264 63.99 -68.05 13.08
CA ALA A 264 64.18 -66.67 13.54
C ALA A 264 64.25 -65.62 12.40
N ARG A 265 64.87 -65.96 11.26
CA ARG A 265 64.94 -65.05 10.09
C ARG A 265 63.58 -64.78 9.45
N ASP A 266 62.75 -65.82 9.34
CA ASP A 266 61.40 -65.69 8.79
C ASP A 266 60.48 -64.91 9.75
N ALA A 267 60.62 -65.17 11.05
CA ALA A 267 59.91 -64.42 12.09
C ALA A 267 60.27 -62.92 12.09
N ALA A 268 61.55 -62.58 11.94
CA ALA A 268 61.99 -61.18 11.82
C ALA A 268 61.38 -60.47 10.61
N LYS A 269 61.35 -61.12 9.44
CA LYS A 269 60.76 -60.57 8.22
C LYS A 269 59.24 -60.37 8.33
N LEU A 270 58.54 -61.28 9.00
CA LEU A 270 57.10 -61.17 9.25
C LEU A 270 56.78 -60.05 10.24
N ARG A 271 57.62 -59.82 11.27
CA ARG A 271 57.49 -58.68 12.18
C ARG A 271 57.72 -57.34 11.48
N GLU A 272 58.69 -57.28 10.58
CA GLU A 272 58.94 -56.07 9.78
C GLU A 272 57.73 -55.74 8.89
N GLN A 273 57.14 -56.74 8.24
CA GLN A 273 55.91 -56.55 7.48
C GLN A 273 54.75 -56.15 8.40
N ALA A 274 54.57 -56.81 9.55
CA ALA A 274 53.54 -56.45 10.51
C ALA A 274 53.66 -54.99 10.97
N ALA A 275 54.89 -54.52 11.24
CA ALA A 275 55.15 -53.12 11.61
C ALA A 275 54.70 -52.14 10.52
N GLN A 276 54.97 -52.44 9.24
CA GLN A 276 54.50 -51.60 8.12
C GLN A 276 52.97 -51.54 8.04
N TRP A 277 52.28 -52.67 8.22
CA TRP A 277 50.80 -52.68 8.26
C TRP A 277 50.24 -51.98 9.50
N HIS A 278 50.96 -52.03 10.63
CA HIS A 278 50.62 -51.30 11.85
C HIS A 278 50.71 -49.78 11.65
N GLU A 279 51.75 -49.31 10.98
CA GLU A 279 51.90 -47.90 10.61
C GLU A 279 50.74 -47.44 9.70
N TRP A 280 50.35 -48.26 8.71
CA TRP A 280 49.19 -47.94 7.87
C TRP A 280 47.86 -47.95 8.61
N ALA A 281 47.65 -48.89 9.54
CA ALA A 281 46.46 -48.91 10.39
C ALA A 281 46.39 -47.68 11.29
N GLN A 282 47.50 -47.29 11.91
CA GLN A 282 47.59 -46.09 12.75
C GLN A 282 47.40 -44.80 11.94
N ALA A 283 47.99 -44.71 10.75
CA ALA A 283 47.80 -43.57 9.86
C ALA A 283 46.34 -43.46 9.39
N ALA A 284 45.70 -44.58 9.06
CA ALA A 284 44.29 -44.62 8.69
C ALA A 284 43.36 -44.19 9.85
N GLN A 285 43.62 -44.68 11.08
CA GLN A 285 42.87 -44.28 12.27
C GLN A 285 43.06 -42.79 12.59
N THR A 286 44.30 -42.31 12.54
CA THR A 286 44.62 -40.89 12.78
C THR A 286 43.94 -39.99 11.75
N ALA A 287 43.85 -40.42 10.49
CA ALA A 287 43.14 -39.68 9.45
C ALA A 287 41.61 -39.64 9.64
N ILE A 288 41.02 -40.61 10.35
CA ILE A 288 39.61 -40.60 10.75
C ILE A 288 39.40 -39.66 11.94
N ASP A 289 40.29 -39.72 12.94
CA ASP A 289 40.18 -38.93 14.18
C ASP A 289 40.46 -37.43 13.97
N GLN A 290 41.28 -37.08 12.97
CA GLN A 290 41.66 -35.69 12.64
C GLN A 290 40.71 -35.01 11.63
N ARG A 291 39.68 -35.72 11.15
CA ARG A 291 38.62 -35.17 10.28
C ARG A 291 37.42 -34.66 11.09
#